data_AF-A0A950FGQ9-F1
#
_entry.id   AF-A0A950FGQ9-F1
#
_cell.length_a   1.000
_cell.length_b   1.000
_cell.length_c   1.000
_cell.angle_alpha   90.00
_cell.angle_beta   90.00
_cell.angle_gamma   90.00
#
_symmetry.space_group_name_H-M   'P 1'
#
loop_
_entity.id
_entity.type
_entity.pdbx_description
1 polymer ?
#
loop_
_entity_poly.entity_id
_entity_poly.type
_entity_poly.pdbx_seq_one_letter_code
_entity_poly.pdbx_strand_id
1 'polypeptide(L)'
;MNIPHEGAAEVVQWMLSVGRRNSRMREFGTEMCRRLIAAGIPIWRAVCFVSTLHPEVSAAAYIFNRDAATAMRVVAGHDLSNSSEFIESSITEVRQTQETLRRRLCDSDCPFDFSLLQQLKAEGGTDYVAIPMVRSDGETNAITFATDCKRGFTEHEIAGLEYVTQALGVIVELQSSRRIAKSLLDTYIGRRTGERVLSGSIRRGTGETIRAVIWDNDLRGFTALADRLPSEALNSLLNQYFEIMAGAVMAEGGEVLKFIGDGMLAIFEIRDMADIGHACHCALQAARNAAIAVEKCNAERLAAGKLAIRFGIALHLGEVYYGNIGAPGRLDFTVIGPAVNQASRLEKLSDELGRSIVTSASFAAAAPQHLESLGFHQLRGVAGPQELFAPTQEWVSSATSSNN
;
A
#
# COMPACT_ATOMS: atom_id res chain seq x y z
N MET A 1 32.48 17.39 -21.34
CA MET A 1 31.26 16.72 -21.84
C MET A 1 30.55 17.76 -22.69
N ASN A 2 30.51 17.61 -24.01
CA ASN A 2 29.81 18.57 -24.86
C ASN A 2 28.32 18.52 -24.49
N ILE A 3 27.72 19.68 -24.17
CA ILE A 3 26.29 19.77 -23.95
C ILE A 3 25.62 19.54 -25.30
N PRO A 4 24.85 18.46 -25.47
CA PRO A 4 24.41 18.05 -26.80
C PRO A 4 23.24 18.89 -27.31
N HIS A 5 22.55 19.65 -26.46
CA HIS A 5 21.49 20.60 -26.84
C HIS A 5 21.30 21.59 -25.68
N GLU A 6 21.44 22.90 -25.93
CA GLU A 6 21.45 23.92 -24.86
C GLU A 6 20.15 23.92 -24.04
N GLY A 7 19.00 23.96 -24.71
CA GLY A 7 17.72 23.90 -24.01
C GLY A 7 17.47 22.59 -23.24
N ALA A 8 17.99 21.44 -23.70
CA ALA A 8 17.91 20.19 -22.95
C ALA A 8 18.74 20.25 -21.65
N ALA A 9 19.88 20.94 -21.67
CA ALA A 9 20.67 21.17 -20.47
C ALA A 9 19.97 22.07 -19.45
N GLU A 10 19.25 23.09 -19.89
CA GLU A 10 18.41 23.90 -19.00
C GLU A 10 17.30 23.05 -18.34
N VAL A 11 16.68 22.14 -19.11
CA VAL A 11 15.69 21.19 -18.56
C VAL A 11 16.34 20.27 -17.52
N VAL A 12 17.52 19.72 -17.80
CA VAL A 12 18.27 18.89 -16.84
C VAL A 12 18.62 19.68 -15.58
N GLN A 13 19.08 20.94 -15.71
CA GLN A 13 19.37 21.79 -14.56
C GLN A 13 18.11 22.04 -13.71
N TRP A 14 16.96 22.28 -14.35
CA TRP A 14 15.68 22.39 -13.66
C TRP A 14 15.30 21.07 -12.95
N MET A 15 15.42 19.93 -13.64
CA MET A 15 15.14 18.60 -13.08
C MET A 15 15.96 18.33 -11.82
N LEU A 16 17.27 18.60 -11.87
CA LEU A 16 18.21 18.34 -10.78
C LEU A 16 18.10 19.35 -9.62
N SER A 17 17.39 20.46 -9.79
CA SER A 17 17.23 21.52 -8.79
C SER A 17 15.80 21.58 -8.22
N VAL A 18 14.94 22.46 -8.73
CA VAL A 18 13.57 22.69 -8.24
C VAL A 18 12.60 21.62 -8.75
N GLY A 19 12.81 21.08 -9.95
CA GLY A 19 11.93 20.10 -10.59
C GLY A 19 11.79 18.81 -9.78
N ARG A 20 12.90 18.24 -9.29
CA ARG A 20 12.91 17.02 -8.45
C ARG A 20 12.14 17.12 -7.13
N ARG A 21 11.74 18.33 -6.70
CA ARG A 21 10.87 18.50 -5.52
C ARG A 21 9.43 18.07 -5.80
N ASN A 22 9.01 18.02 -7.07
CA ASN A 22 7.72 17.45 -7.44
C ASN A 22 7.80 15.91 -7.41
N SER A 23 7.21 15.32 -6.37
CA SER A 23 7.12 13.87 -6.19
C SER A 23 6.01 13.19 -7.02
N ARG A 24 5.17 13.98 -7.70
CA ARG A 24 4.10 13.49 -8.57
C ARG A 24 4.63 13.32 -9.99
N MET A 25 5.04 12.09 -10.32
CA MET A 25 5.63 11.75 -11.63
C MET A 25 4.81 12.22 -12.85
N ARG A 26 3.47 12.26 -12.75
CA ARG A 26 2.60 12.78 -13.82
C ARG A 26 2.85 14.26 -14.09
N GLU A 27 2.86 15.07 -13.03
CA GLU A 27 3.08 16.52 -13.12
C GLU A 27 4.51 16.81 -13.52
N PHE A 28 5.49 16.13 -12.91
CA PHE A 28 6.90 16.24 -13.24
C PHE A 28 7.19 15.91 -14.71
N GLY A 29 6.69 14.78 -15.21
CA GLY A 29 6.86 14.37 -16.61
C GLY A 29 6.18 15.32 -17.61
N THR A 30 5.01 15.86 -17.24
CA THR A 30 4.30 16.87 -18.06
C THR A 30 5.15 18.13 -18.20
N GLU A 31 5.65 18.66 -17.10
CA GLU A 31 6.46 19.88 -17.08
C GLU A 31 7.80 19.68 -17.81
N MET A 32 8.44 18.52 -17.63
CA MET A 32 9.64 18.14 -18.37
C MET A 32 9.40 18.19 -19.88
N CYS A 33 8.37 17.51 -20.38
CA CYS A 33 8.07 17.48 -21.82
C CYS A 33 7.72 18.86 -22.36
N ARG A 34 6.95 19.67 -21.62
CA ARG A 34 6.63 21.06 -22.02
C ARG A 34 7.86 21.93 -22.13
N ARG A 35 8.82 21.81 -21.20
CA ARG A 35 10.09 22.55 -21.25
C ARG A 35 10.94 22.12 -22.45
N LEU A 36 11.00 20.83 -22.76
CA LEU A 36 11.71 20.34 -23.95
C LEU A 36 11.06 20.86 -25.26
N ILE A 37 9.73 20.91 -25.31
CA ILE A 37 9.01 21.52 -26.44
C ILE A 37 9.31 23.01 -26.55
N ALA A 38 9.28 23.75 -25.45
CA ALA A 38 9.64 25.17 -25.42
C ALA A 38 11.11 25.43 -25.81
N ALA A 39 11.99 24.46 -25.52
CA ALA A 39 13.40 24.46 -25.93
C ALA A 39 13.61 24.07 -27.41
N GLY A 40 12.55 23.76 -28.16
CA GLY A 40 12.63 23.47 -29.60
C GLY A 40 12.66 21.99 -29.97
N ILE A 41 12.62 21.06 -29.00
CA ILE A 41 12.54 19.62 -29.30
C ILE A 41 11.08 19.25 -29.57
N PRO A 42 10.69 18.82 -30.78
CA PRO A 42 9.30 18.71 -31.21
C PRO A 42 8.64 17.42 -30.69
N ILE A 43 8.49 17.27 -29.38
CA ILE A 43 7.83 16.11 -28.76
C ILE A 43 6.33 16.20 -29.01
N TRP A 44 5.77 15.17 -29.64
CA TRP A 44 4.33 15.00 -29.79
C TRP A 44 3.77 14.07 -28.70
N ARG A 45 4.50 12.99 -28.41
CA ARG A 45 4.15 11.99 -27.39
C ARG A 45 5.39 11.51 -26.66
N ALA A 46 5.27 11.26 -25.36
CA ALA A 46 6.30 10.61 -24.57
C ALA A 46 5.71 9.59 -23.60
N VAL A 47 6.34 8.42 -23.46
CA VAL A 47 5.88 7.38 -22.52
C VAL A 47 7.04 6.89 -21.67
N CYS A 48 6.97 7.13 -20.36
CA CYS A 48 7.95 6.66 -19.39
C CYS A 48 7.46 5.38 -18.72
N PHE A 49 8.16 4.28 -18.93
CA PHE A 49 7.86 2.97 -18.36
C PHE A 49 8.71 2.74 -17.11
N VAL A 50 8.06 2.41 -16.01
CA VAL A 50 8.73 2.11 -14.75
C VAL A 50 8.26 0.77 -14.21
N SER A 51 9.22 -0.08 -13.85
CA SER A 51 8.95 -1.31 -13.09
C SER A 51 8.57 -0.96 -11.65
N THR A 52 7.69 -1.75 -11.04
CA THR A 52 7.25 -1.57 -9.65
C THR A 52 7.45 -2.85 -8.85
N LEU A 53 7.71 -2.71 -7.54
CA LEU A 53 7.81 -3.83 -6.59
C LEU A 53 6.55 -3.93 -5.70
N HIS A 54 5.38 -3.63 -6.26
CA HIS A 54 4.12 -3.72 -5.53
C HIS A 54 3.49 -5.10 -5.75
N PRO A 55 2.91 -5.77 -4.73
CA PRO A 55 2.40 -7.14 -4.86
C PRO A 55 1.37 -7.35 -5.98
N GLU A 56 0.59 -6.32 -6.28
CA GLU A 56 -0.49 -6.37 -7.28
C GLU A 56 -0.14 -5.65 -8.61
N VAL A 57 1.00 -4.96 -8.67
CA VAL A 57 1.33 -4.07 -9.81
C VAL A 57 2.77 -4.31 -10.24
N SER A 58 2.94 -4.76 -11.49
CA SER A 58 4.24 -5.10 -12.06
C SER A 58 4.91 -3.91 -12.77
N ALA A 59 4.12 -3.04 -13.41
CA ALA A 59 4.62 -1.87 -14.10
C ALA A 59 3.64 -0.69 -14.11
N ALA A 60 4.18 0.52 -14.27
CA ALA A 60 3.42 1.72 -14.53
C ALA A 60 3.99 2.47 -15.75
N ALA A 61 3.09 3.01 -16.57
CA ALA A 61 3.43 3.88 -17.68
C ALA A 61 2.90 5.29 -17.41
N TYR A 62 3.75 6.30 -17.59
CA TYR A 62 3.37 7.70 -17.56
C TYR A 62 3.37 8.23 -18.99
N ILE A 63 2.19 8.59 -19.49
CA ILE A 63 1.96 8.92 -20.89
C ILE A 63 1.68 10.41 -21.00
N PHE A 64 2.55 11.13 -21.69
CA PHE A 64 2.39 12.53 -22.06
C PHE A 64 1.99 12.62 -23.55
N ASN A 65 1.00 13.47 -23.83
CA ASN A 65 0.65 13.92 -25.18
C ASN A 65 0.70 15.45 -25.20
N ARG A 66 1.21 16.04 -26.29
CA ARG A 66 1.38 17.50 -26.41
C ARG A 66 0.10 18.29 -26.15
N ASP A 67 -1.04 17.79 -26.62
CA ASP A 67 -2.33 18.47 -26.52
C ASP A 67 -3.08 18.19 -25.21
N ALA A 68 -2.53 17.34 -24.34
CA ALA A 68 -3.13 17.01 -23.06
C ALA A 68 -2.71 17.99 -21.94
N ALA A 69 -3.63 18.30 -21.04
CA ALA A 69 -3.37 19.16 -19.88
C ALA A 69 -2.40 18.53 -18.87
N THR A 70 -2.36 17.20 -18.77
CA THR A 70 -1.43 16.48 -17.89
C THR A 70 -1.21 15.06 -18.40
N ALA A 71 -0.04 14.48 -18.08
CA ALA A 71 0.24 13.09 -18.34
C ALA A 71 -0.76 12.18 -17.62
N MET A 72 -1.14 11.07 -18.25
CA MET A 72 -1.91 10.01 -17.59
C MET A 72 -0.96 8.98 -16.97
N ARG A 73 -1.47 8.25 -15.97
CA ARG A 73 -0.79 7.08 -15.41
C ARG A 73 -1.63 5.85 -15.74
N VAL A 74 -1.02 4.90 -16.42
CA VAL A 74 -1.60 3.57 -16.67
C VAL A 74 -0.80 2.56 -15.86
N VAL A 75 -1.49 1.57 -15.31
CA VAL A 75 -0.91 0.55 -14.43
C VAL A 75 -1.19 -0.81 -15.03
N ALA A 76 -0.16 -1.65 -15.09
CA ALA A 76 -0.27 -3.03 -15.54
C ALA A 76 -0.16 -3.98 -14.35
N GLY A 77 -1.13 -4.89 -14.22
CA GLY A 77 -1.01 -6.05 -13.33
C GLY A 77 -0.04 -7.09 -13.90
N HIS A 78 0.29 -8.11 -13.12
CA HIS A 78 1.25 -9.16 -13.50
C HIS A 78 0.86 -9.92 -14.79
N ASP A 79 -0.43 -10.03 -15.10
CA ASP A 79 -0.91 -10.72 -16.30
C ASP A 79 -0.57 -9.97 -17.59
N LEU A 80 -0.61 -8.63 -17.56
CA LEU A 80 -0.32 -7.78 -18.73
C LEU A 80 1.16 -7.81 -19.11
N SER A 81 2.05 -7.96 -18.13
CA SER A 81 3.49 -8.13 -18.39
C SER A 81 3.85 -9.43 -19.10
N ASN A 82 2.97 -10.43 -19.08
CA ASN A 82 3.16 -11.71 -19.79
C ASN A 82 2.44 -11.77 -21.14
N SER A 83 1.77 -10.68 -21.55
CA SER A 83 1.11 -10.63 -22.85
C SER A 83 2.12 -10.65 -23.99
N SER A 84 1.76 -11.29 -25.10
CA SER A 84 2.58 -11.31 -26.33
C SER A 84 2.90 -9.90 -26.83
N GLU A 85 1.93 -8.98 -26.73
CA GLU A 85 2.08 -7.57 -27.11
C GLU A 85 3.14 -6.84 -26.28
N PHE A 86 3.30 -7.17 -24.99
CA PHE A 86 4.36 -6.60 -24.17
C PHE A 86 5.72 -7.25 -24.45
N ILE A 87 5.75 -8.58 -24.59
CA ILE A 87 6.98 -9.34 -24.87
C ILE A 87 7.62 -8.87 -26.19
N GLU A 88 6.80 -8.66 -27.23
CA GLU A 88 7.25 -8.22 -28.55
C GLU A 88 7.34 -6.69 -28.66
N SER A 89 7.23 -5.95 -27.56
CA SER A 89 7.30 -4.48 -27.61
C SER A 89 8.72 -3.95 -27.78
N SER A 90 8.85 -2.75 -28.35
CA SER A 90 10.12 -2.01 -28.40
C SER A 90 10.75 -1.80 -27.02
N ILE A 91 9.94 -1.84 -25.95
CA ILE A 91 10.43 -1.68 -24.57
C ILE A 91 11.21 -2.92 -24.16
N THR A 92 10.74 -4.11 -24.52
CA THR A 92 11.46 -5.35 -24.24
C THR A 92 12.80 -5.39 -24.97
N GLU A 93 12.83 -4.97 -26.24
CA GLU A 93 14.07 -4.88 -27.02
C GLU A 93 15.07 -3.92 -26.36
N VAL A 94 14.67 -2.68 -26.06
CA VAL A 94 15.53 -1.68 -25.39
C VAL A 94 16.01 -2.15 -24.02
N ARG A 95 15.19 -2.91 -23.28
CA ARG A 95 15.59 -3.48 -21.98
C ARG A 95 16.65 -4.57 -22.13
N GLN A 96 16.57 -5.37 -23.19
CA GLN A 96 17.53 -6.44 -23.47
C GLN A 96 18.85 -5.91 -24.02
N THR A 97 18.79 -4.97 -24.97
CA THR A 97 19.98 -4.42 -25.63
C THR A 97 20.66 -3.32 -24.80
N GLN A 98 19.88 -2.59 -23.99
CA GLN A 98 20.32 -1.35 -23.33
C GLN A 98 20.83 -0.28 -24.32
N GLU A 99 20.35 -0.33 -25.55
CA GLU A 99 20.70 0.62 -26.62
C GLU A 99 19.51 1.48 -27.01
N THR A 100 19.77 2.73 -27.43
CA THR A 100 18.74 3.61 -27.98
C THR A 100 18.22 3.03 -29.29
N LEU A 101 16.92 2.80 -29.36
CA LEU A 101 16.23 2.33 -30.55
C LEU A 101 15.55 3.49 -31.25
N ARG A 102 15.82 3.68 -32.55
CA ARG A 102 15.12 4.66 -33.38
C ARG A 102 14.40 4.01 -34.55
N ARG A 103 13.23 4.54 -34.89
CA ARG A 103 12.47 4.21 -36.09
C ARG A 103 11.94 5.50 -36.72
N ARG A 104 12.53 5.86 -37.86
CA ARG A 104 12.16 7.06 -38.61
C ARG A 104 10.96 6.76 -39.51
N LEU A 105 9.77 6.86 -38.94
CA LEU A 105 8.51 6.45 -39.56
C LEU A 105 8.19 7.17 -40.88
N CYS A 106 8.82 8.31 -41.18
CA CYS A 106 8.69 9.00 -42.46
C CYS A 106 9.49 8.35 -43.61
N ASP A 107 10.47 7.50 -43.31
CA ASP A 107 11.28 6.84 -44.33
C ASP A 107 10.51 5.66 -44.95
N SER A 108 10.64 5.46 -46.27
CA SER A 108 9.92 4.41 -47.00
C SER A 108 10.27 3.00 -46.54
N ASP A 109 11.52 2.83 -46.09
CA ASP A 109 12.09 1.53 -45.76
C ASP A 109 12.08 1.27 -44.24
N CYS A 110 11.37 2.12 -43.47
CA CYS A 110 11.28 1.98 -42.03
C CYS A 110 10.53 0.70 -41.66
N PRO A 111 11.12 -0.20 -40.86
CA PRO A 111 10.47 -1.43 -40.48
C PRO A 111 9.46 -1.20 -39.35
N PHE A 112 8.26 -1.77 -39.51
CA PHE A 112 7.14 -1.66 -38.56
C PHE A 112 7.11 -2.85 -37.59
N ASP A 113 8.22 -3.06 -36.91
CA ASP A 113 8.48 -4.26 -36.08
C ASP A 113 7.62 -4.33 -34.81
N PHE A 114 6.92 -3.25 -34.45
CA PHE A 114 6.06 -3.18 -33.27
C PHE A 114 4.68 -2.59 -33.61
N SER A 115 3.62 -3.15 -33.03
CA SER A 115 2.22 -2.69 -33.23
C SER A 115 2.05 -1.19 -32.98
N LEU A 116 2.70 -0.66 -31.95
CA LEU A 116 2.70 0.76 -31.60
C LEU A 116 3.19 1.65 -32.76
N LEU A 117 4.18 1.22 -33.56
CA LEU A 117 4.70 2.04 -34.66
C LEU A 117 3.66 2.23 -35.77
N GLN A 118 2.86 1.19 -36.04
CA GLN A 118 1.79 1.25 -37.04
C GLN A 118 0.72 2.25 -36.60
N GLN A 119 0.34 2.20 -35.32
CA GLN A 119 -0.59 3.17 -34.73
C GLN A 119 -0.04 4.61 -34.81
N LEU A 120 1.20 4.83 -34.35
CA LEU A 120 1.81 6.15 -34.37
C LEU A 120 1.87 6.72 -35.80
N LYS A 121 2.22 5.90 -36.79
CA LYS A 121 2.24 6.33 -38.20
C LYS A 121 0.84 6.70 -38.71
N ALA A 122 -0.17 5.90 -38.40
CA ALA A 122 -1.56 6.17 -38.78
C ALA A 122 -2.09 7.48 -38.19
N GLU A 123 -1.64 7.83 -36.98
CA GLU A 123 -1.99 9.07 -36.29
C GLU A 123 -1.10 10.28 -36.70
N GLY A 124 -0.17 10.10 -37.65
CA GLY A 124 0.64 11.17 -38.23
C GLY A 124 2.07 11.28 -37.69
N GLY A 125 2.52 10.33 -36.87
CA GLY A 125 3.89 10.24 -36.37
C GLY A 125 4.93 10.05 -37.49
N THR A 126 6.07 10.72 -37.33
CA THR A 126 7.15 10.77 -38.33
C THR A 126 8.47 10.19 -37.83
N ASP A 127 8.68 10.15 -36.51
CA ASP A 127 9.88 9.58 -35.90
C ASP A 127 9.56 9.08 -34.49
N TYR A 128 10.26 8.03 -34.09
CA TYR A 128 10.10 7.34 -32.82
C TYR A 128 11.47 6.98 -32.26
N VAL A 129 11.70 7.29 -30.99
CA VAL A 129 12.92 6.97 -30.27
C VAL A 129 12.57 6.36 -28.93
N ALA A 130 13.15 5.22 -28.59
CA ALA A 130 13.07 4.58 -27.29
C ALA A 130 14.46 4.55 -26.66
N ILE A 131 14.59 5.12 -25.46
CA ILE A 131 15.86 5.35 -24.78
C ILE A 131 15.87 4.57 -23.46
N PRO A 132 16.92 3.77 -23.19
CA PRO A 132 17.05 3.02 -21.95
C PRO A 132 17.35 3.94 -20.77
N MET A 133 16.79 3.61 -19.61
CA MET A 133 17.11 4.16 -18.30
C MET A 133 17.66 3.02 -17.44
N VAL A 134 18.94 2.75 -17.59
CA VAL A 134 19.65 1.71 -16.82
C VAL A 134 19.77 2.16 -15.36
N ARG A 135 19.30 1.33 -14.44
CA ARG A 135 19.32 1.56 -12.99
C ARG A 135 20.63 1.11 -12.38
N SER A 136 20.86 1.49 -11.12
CA SER A 136 22.07 1.08 -10.38
C SER A 136 22.19 -0.43 -10.14
N ASP A 137 21.10 -1.19 -10.22
CA ASP A 137 21.07 -2.65 -10.09
C ASP A 137 21.21 -3.39 -11.43
N GLY A 138 21.38 -2.67 -12.54
CA GLY A 138 21.47 -3.23 -13.89
C GLY A 138 20.12 -3.45 -14.59
N GLU A 139 19.01 -3.36 -13.86
CA GLU A 139 17.68 -3.41 -14.45
C GLU A 139 17.42 -2.16 -15.31
N THR A 140 16.69 -2.34 -16.41
CA THR A 140 16.45 -1.25 -17.36
C THR A 140 14.98 -0.87 -17.38
N ASN A 141 14.70 0.42 -17.15
CA ASN A 141 13.45 1.06 -17.52
C ASN A 141 13.62 1.71 -18.91
N ALA A 142 12.56 2.24 -19.51
CA ALA A 142 12.68 2.93 -20.79
C ALA A 142 11.75 4.12 -20.87
N ILE A 143 12.14 5.12 -21.66
CA ILE A 143 11.27 6.22 -22.08
C ILE A 143 11.23 6.26 -23.60
N THR A 144 10.04 6.48 -24.14
CA THR A 144 9.83 6.64 -25.58
C THR A 144 9.41 8.05 -25.89
N PHE A 145 9.83 8.54 -27.06
CA PHE A 145 9.47 9.83 -27.60
C PHE A 145 9.02 9.63 -29.05
N ALA A 146 7.94 10.29 -29.44
CA ALA A 146 7.50 10.37 -30.83
C ALA A 146 7.27 11.83 -31.21
N THR A 147 7.49 12.14 -32.49
CA THR A 147 7.20 13.45 -33.10
C THR A 147 6.27 13.29 -34.30
N ASP A 148 5.49 14.32 -34.55
CA ASP A 148 4.70 14.53 -35.77
C ASP A 148 5.33 15.58 -36.69
N CYS A 149 6.52 16.07 -36.35
CA CYS A 149 7.26 17.03 -37.16
C CYS A 149 7.72 16.35 -38.47
N LYS A 150 7.36 16.92 -39.62
CA LYS A 150 7.66 16.33 -40.95
C LYS A 150 9.11 15.88 -41.17
N ARG A 151 10.09 16.54 -40.54
CA ARG A 151 11.52 16.21 -40.67
C ARG A 151 11.99 15.06 -39.77
N GLY A 152 11.16 14.65 -38.80
CA GLY A 152 11.55 13.78 -37.69
C GLY A 152 12.41 14.51 -36.64
N PHE A 153 13.03 13.74 -35.74
CA PHE A 153 14.03 14.29 -34.83
C PHE A 153 15.38 14.43 -35.56
N THR A 154 16.13 15.47 -35.24
CA THR A 154 17.55 15.59 -35.63
C THR A 154 18.43 14.82 -34.66
N GLU A 155 19.66 14.48 -35.08
CA GLU A 155 20.66 13.87 -34.20
C GLU A 155 20.93 14.73 -32.94
N HIS A 156 20.92 16.06 -33.11
CA HIS A 156 21.13 17.01 -32.01
C HIS A 156 19.99 16.95 -30.98
N GLU A 157 18.74 16.85 -31.43
CA GLU A 157 17.58 16.69 -30.55
C GLU A 157 17.57 15.33 -29.85
N ILE A 158 17.95 14.26 -30.55
CA ILE A 158 18.05 12.91 -29.97
C ILE A 158 19.11 12.90 -28.87
N ALA A 159 20.30 13.43 -29.15
CA ALA A 159 21.35 13.55 -28.14
C ALA A 159 20.89 14.40 -26.93
N GLY A 160 20.05 15.42 -27.16
CA GLY A 160 19.36 16.17 -26.09
C GLY A 160 18.38 15.31 -25.28
N LEU A 161 17.56 14.48 -25.94
CA LEU A 161 16.63 13.55 -25.29
C LEU A 161 17.37 12.47 -24.49
N GLU A 162 18.46 11.93 -25.01
CA GLU A 162 19.33 10.97 -24.31
C GLU A 162 19.95 11.62 -23.06
N TYR A 163 20.45 12.85 -23.18
CA TYR A 163 21.00 13.60 -22.06
C TYR A 163 19.97 13.84 -20.95
N VAL A 164 18.74 14.21 -21.31
CA VAL A 164 17.64 14.38 -20.35
C VAL A 164 17.25 13.04 -19.73
N THR A 165 17.25 11.97 -20.51
CA THR A 165 16.90 10.62 -20.06
C THR A 165 17.87 10.11 -18.99
N GLN A 166 19.16 10.44 -19.07
CA GLN A 166 20.13 10.12 -18.03
C GLN A 166 19.77 10.75 -16.67
N ALA A 167 19.42 12.04 -16.66
CA ALA A 167 18.97 12.72 -15.44
C ALA A 167 17.60 12.18 -14.96
N LEU A 168 16.70 11.87 -15.89
CA LEU A 168 15.40 11.28 -15.59
C LEU A 168 15.54 9.91 -14.92
N GLY A 169 16.44 9.06 -15.40
CA GLY A 169 16.69 7.72 -14.87
C GLY A 169 17.01 7.76 -13.38
N VAL A 170 17.94 8.64 -12.97
CA VAL A 170 18.31 8.84 -11.55
C VAL A 170 17.12 9.33 -10.71
N ILE A 171 16.31 10.25 -11.24
CA ILE A 171 15.14 10.78 -10.52
C ILE A 171 14.07 9.69 -10.37
N VAL A 172 13.78 8.95 -11.44
CA VAL A 172 12.83 7.83 -11.46
C VAL A 172 13.25 6.75 -10.48
N GLU A 173 14.53 6.39 -10.45
CA GLU A 173 15.09 5.42 -9.51
C GLU A 173 14.93 5.89 -8.07
N LEU A 174 15.36 7.12 -7.75
CA LEU A 174 15.24 7.68 -6.39
C LEU A 174 13.78 7.74 -5.91
N GLN A 175 12.87 8.22 -6.76
CA GLN A 175 11.45 8.31 -6.41
C GLN A 175 10.81 6.91 -6.27
N SER A 176 11.20 5.96 -7.13
CA SER A 176 10.74 4.58 -7.02
C SER A 176 11.23 3.92 -5.74
N SER A 177 12.51 4.06 -5.39
CA SER A 177 13.07 3.51 -4.14
C SER A 177 12.40 4.09 -2.90
N ARG A 178 12.13 5.40 -2.87
CA ARG A 178 11.37 6.03 -1.76
C ARG A 178 9.95 5.50 -1.66
N ARG A 179 9.27 5.34 -2.80
CA ARG A 179 7.91 4.79 -2.84
C ARG A 179 7.88 3.33 -2.40
N ILE A 180 8.86 2.52 -2.82
CA ILE A 180 9.01 1.13 -2.39
C ILE A 180 9.24 1.08 -0.87
N ALA A 181 10.18 1.87 -0.34
CA ALA A 181 10.42 1.94 1.09
C ALA A 181 9.16 2.30 1.88
N LYS A 182 8.40 3.32 1.42
CA LYS A 182 7.11 3.67 2.02
C LYS A 182 6.10 2.52 1.93
N SER A 183 5.91 1.94 0.75
CA SER A 183 4.96 0.85 0.55
C SER A 183 5.27 -0.36 1.41
N LEU A 184 6.55 -0.77 1.51
CA LEU A 184 6.96 -1.87 2.37
C LEU A 184 6.68 -1.56 3.84
N LEU A 185 7.00 -0.37 4.32
CA LEU A 185 6.72 0.01 5.69
C LEU A 185 5.21 0.06 5.97
N ASP A 186 4.43 0.67 5.08
CA ASP A 186 2.97 0.73 5.19
C ASP A 186 2.36 -0.68 5.26
N THR A 187 2.84 -1.63 4.44
CA THR A 187 2.35 -3.02 4.40
C THR A 187 2.77 -3.84 5.62
N TYR A 188 4.02 -3.74 6.07
CA TYR A 188 4.58 -4.66 7.06
C TYR A 188 4.50 -4.17 8.51
N ILE A 189 4.47 -2.86 8.75
CA ILE A 189 4.41 -2.30 10.11
C ILE A 189 3.29 -1.27 10.28
N GLY A 190 2.48 -1.04 9.24
CA GLY A 190 1.36 -0.10 9.26
C GLY A 190 1.73 1.32 8.86
N ARG A 191 0.79 2.05 8.24
CA ARG A 191 1.01 3.37 7.63
C ARG A 191 1.62 4.40 8.58
N ARG A 192 1.05 4.56 9.76
CA ARG A 192 1.49 5.58 10.72
C ARG A 192 2.87 5.25 11.28
N THR A 193 3.04 4.03 11.75
CA THR A 193 4.33 3.51 12.19
C THR A 193 5.40 3.66 11.10
N GLY A 194 5.08 3.29 9.85
CA GLY A 194 5.94 3.45 8.69
C GLY A 194 6.34 4.91 8.43
N GLU A 195 5.40 5.85 8.53
CA GLU A 195 5.68 7.29 8.41
C GLU A 195 6.62 7.80 9.52
N ARG A 196 6.44 7.35 10.77
CA ARG A 196 7.34 7.71 11.88
C ARG A 196 8.76 7.18 11.66
N VAL A 197 8.89 5.95 11.16
CA VAL A 197 10.19 5.34 10.83
C VAL A 197 10.86 6.12 9.70
N LEU A 198 10.12 6.45 8.63
CA LEU A 198 10.64 7.27 7.51
C LEU A 198 11.05 8.67 7.94
N SER A 199 10.37 9.26 8.94
CA SER A 199 10.71 10.57 9.49
C SER A 199 11.86 10.53 10.51
N GLY A 200 12.48 9.37 10.75
CA GLY A 200 13.67 9.23 11.61
C GLY A 200 13.38 8.90 13.07
N SER A 201 12.15 8.52 13.45
CA SER A 201 11.83 8.01 14.79
C SER A 201 12.28 6.55 14.93
N ILE A 202 13.58 6.30 14.82
CA ILE A 202 14.19 4.96 14.69
C ILE A 202 15.06 4.56 15.89
N ARG A 203 15.17 5.41 16.92
CA ARG A 203 16.02 5.14 18.08
C ARG A 203 15.31 4.18 19.03
N ARG A 204 16.02 3.14 19.47
CA ARG A 204 15.52 2.23 20.51
C ARG A 204 15.14 3.01 21.77
N GLY A 205 13.98 2.71 22.36
CA GLY A 205 13.48 3.43 23.54
C GLY A 205 12.96 4.83 23.25
N THR A 206 12.86 5.23 21.97
CA THR A 206 11.99 6.34 21.59
C THR A 206 10.58 5.84 21.37
N GLY A 207 9.66 6.59 21.94
CA GLY A 207 8.25 6.26 22.04
C GLY A 207 7.59 7.27 22.96
N GLU A 208 6.29 7.14 23.12
CA GLU A 208 5.50 8.03 23.96
C GLU A 208 4.44 7.22 24.69
N THR A 209 4.02 7.73 25.85
CA THR A 209 2.84 7.19 26.51
C THR A 209 1.62 7.76 25.80
N ILE A 210 0.83 6.87 25.19
CA ILE A 210 -0.45 7.23 24.60
C ILE A 210 -1.58 6.60 25.40
N ARG A 211 -2.76 7.17 25.27
CA ARG A 211 -4.00 6.50 25.62
C ARG A 211 -4.61 5.88 24.38
N ALA A 212 -5.13 4.68 24.51
CA ALA A 212 -5.77 4.00 23.40
C ALA A 212 -6.85 3.05 23.89
N VAL A 213 -7.78 2.71 22.99
CA VAL A 213 -8.46 1.42 23.08
C VAL A 213 -7.52 0.38 22.48
N ILE A 214 -7.16 -0.62 23.29
CA ILE A 214 -6.44 -1.80 22.86
C ILE A 214 -7.47 -2.81 22.35
N TRP A 215 -7.25 -3.27 21.13
CA TRP A 215 -7.94 -4.39 20.52
C TRP A 215 -6.98 -5.57 20.50
N ASP A 216 -7.38 -6.67 21.12
CA ASP A 216 -6.67 -7.95 21.05
C ASP A 216 -7.68 -9.03 20.63
N ASN A 217 -7.34 -9.83 19.63
CA ASN A 217 -8.23 -10.89 19.15
C ASN A 217 -7.46 -12.15 18.76
N ASP A 218 -8.17 -13.29 18.79
CA ASP A 218 -7.63 -14.62 18.53
C ASP A 218 -8.62 -15.50 17.76
N LEU A 219 -8.10 -16.43 16.96
CA LEU A 219 -8.89 -17.37 16.18
C LEU A 219 -9.15 -18.64 17.00
N ARG A 220 -10.40 -18.81 17.43
CA ARG A 220 -10.77 -19.89 18.35
C ARG A 220 -10.56 -21.27 17.75
N GLY A 221 -9.77 -22.07 18.46
CA GLY A 221 -9.49 -23.46 18.10
C GLY A 221 -8.48 -23.58 16.96
N PHE A 222 -7.67 -22.55 16.71
CA PHE A 222 -6.63 -22.60 15.68
C PHE A 222 -5.71 -23.82 15.78
N THR A 223 -5.25 -24.20 16.97
CA THR A 223 -4.41 -25.41 17.15
C THR A 223 -5.09 -26.66 16.57
N ALA A 224 -6.38 -26.85 16.87
CA ALA A 224 -7.13 -27.99 16.34
C ALA A 224 -7.38 -27.88 14.84
N LEU A 225 -7.45 -26.67 14.27
CA LEU A 225 -7.52 -26.44 12.83
C LEU A 225 -6.17 -26.76 12.17
N ALA A 226 -5.06 -26.33 12.76
CA ALA A 226 -3.72 -26.54 12.25
C ALA A 226 -3.33 -28.03 12.21
N ASP A 227 -3.79 -28.83 13.18
CA ASP A 227 -3.57 -30.28 13.20
C ASP A 227 -4.38 -31.05 12.14
N ARG A 228 -5.46 -30.45 11.61
CA ARG A 228 -6.43 -31.13 10.72
C ARG A 228 -6.37 -30.66 9.27
N LEU A 229 -6.03 -29.40 9.04
CA LEU A 229 -6.08 -28.79 7.71
C LEU A 229 -4.72 -28.90 7.00
N PRO A 230 -4.72 -29.15 5.68
CA PRO A 230 -3.53 -28.94 4.85
C PRO A 230 -3.05 -27.49 4.93
N SER A 231 -1.74 -27.26 4.82
CA SER A 231 -1.12 -25.94 5.00
C SER A 231 -1.71 -24.85 4.10
N GLU A 232 -2.03 -25.15 2.84
CA GLU A 232 -2.65 -24.19 1.92
C GLU A 232 -4.06 -23.77 2.37
N ALA A 233 -4.86 -24.74 2.84
CA ALA A 233 -6.21 -24.47 3.33
C ALA A 233 -6.18 -23.68 4.65
N LEU A 234 -5.20 -23.99 5.53
CA LEU A 234 -4.98 -23.25 6.77
C LEU A 234 -4.56 -21.79 6.49
N ASN A 235 -3.59 -21.59 5.58
CA ASN A 235 -3.15 -20.25 5.19
C ASN A 235 -4.28 -19.45 4.53
N SER A 236 -5.09 -20.08 3.67
CA SER A 236 -6.25 -19.42 3.07
C SER A 236 -7.30 -19.00 4.11
N LEU A 237 -7.56 -19.84 5.11
CA LEU A 237 -8.45 -19.52 6.22
C LEU A 237 -7.90 -18.35 7.04
N LEU A 238 -6.61 -18.41 7.39
CA LEU A 238 -5.94 -17.39 8.21
C LEU A 238 -5.90 -16.04 7.50
N ASN A 239 -5.59 -16.01 6.20
CA ASN A 239 -5.60 -14.77 5.41
C ASN A 239 -7.00 -14.16 5.32
N GLN A 240 -8.05 -14.96 5.07
CA GLN A 240 -9.44 -14.48 5.06
C GLN A 240 -9.85 -13.90 6.43
N TYR A 241 -9.45 -14.57 7.50
CA TYR A 241 -9.71 -14.11 8.86
C TYR A 241 -9.02 -12.76 9.15
N PHE A 242 -7.73 -12.63 8.84
CA PHE A 242 -7.00 -11.38 9.05
C PHE A 242 -7.48 -10.26 8.13
N GLU A 243 -7.89 -10.57 6.89
CA GLU A 243 -8.50 -9.58 5.99
C GLU A 243 -9.76 -8.97 6.60
N ILE A 244 -10.63 -9.79 7.19
CA ILE A 244 -11.85 -9.31 7.87
C ILE A 244 -11.49 -8.48 9.11
N MET A 245 -10.62 -8.99 9.99
CA MET A 245 -10.30 -8.33 11.25
C MET A 245 -9.52 -7.02 11.05
N ALA A 246 -8.45 -7.06 10.25
CA ALA A 246 -7.65 -5.89 9.96
C ALA A 246 -8.45 -4.85 9.15
N GLY A 247 -9.25 -5.32 8.17
CA GLY A 247 -10.12 -4.45 7.38
C GLY A 247 -11.10 -3.66 8.25
N ALA A 248 -11.77 -4.32 9.20
CA ALA A 248 -12.70 -3.67 10.12
C ALA A 248 -12.02 -2.63 11.02
N VAL A 249 -10.85 -2.95 11.57
CA VAL A 249 -10.07 -2.00 12.38
C VAL A 249 -9.66 -0.78 11.56
N MET A 250 -9.08 -0.99 10.38
CA MET A 250 -8.59 0.10 9.52
C MET A 250 -9.73 0.98 8.99
N ALA A 251 -10.90 0.40 8.69
CA ALA A 251 -12.06 1.14 8.20
C ALA A 251 -12.59 2.16 9.24
N GLU A 252 -12.45 1.85 10.53
CA GLU A 252 -12.85 2.72 11.64
C GLU A 252 -11.68 3.57 12.20
N GLY A 253 -10.58 3.67 11.46
CA GLY A 253 -9.43 4.53 11.81
C GLY A 253 -8.47 3.94 12.85
N GLY A 254 -8.62 2.67 13.19
CA GLY A 254 -7.67 1.95 14.03
C GLY A 254 -6.37 1.59 13.30
N GLU A 255 -5.33 1.26 14.07
CA GLU A 255 -4.03 0.84 13.58
C GLU A 255 -3.74 -0.60 14.00
N VAL A 256 -3.56 -1.48 13.02
CA VAL A 256 -3.06 -2.84 13.24
C VAL A 256 -1.56 -2.76 13.48
N LEU A 257 -1.11 -3.24 14.63
CA LEU A 257 0.30 -3.18 15.02
C LEU A 257 1.04 -4.42 14.56
N LYS A 258 0.46 -5.61 14.81
CA LYS A 258 1.06 -6.89 14.41
C LYS A 258 0.07 -8.04 14.51
N PHE A 259 0.42 -9.08 13.76
CA PHE A 259 -0.15 -10.42 13.89
C PHE A 259 0.76 -11.27 14.81
N ILE A 260 0.16 -12.01 15.74
CA ILE A 260 0.85 -12.84 16.73
C ILE A 260 0.27 -14.24 16.66
N GLY A 261 0.90 -15.12 15.87
CA GLY A 261 0.32 -16.43 15.57
C GLY A 261 -0.97 -16.24 14.77
N ASP A 262 -2.08 -16.68 15.35
CA ASP A 262 -3.45 -16.55 14.84
C ASP A 262 -4.24 -15.38 15.47
N GLY A 263 -3.58 -14.59 16.31
CA GLY A 263 -4.13 -13.37 16.89
C GLY A 263 -3.65 -12.08 16.22
N MET A 264 -4.33 -10.98 16.53
CA MET A 264 -3.99 -9.64 16.04
C MET A 264 -4.09 -8.61 17.17
N LEU A 265 -3.07 -7.77 17.26
CA LEU A 265 -3.02 -6.62 18.17
C LEU A 265 -3.20 -5.33 17.39
N ALA A 266 -4.18 -4.53 17.79
CA ALA A 266 -4.47 -3.23 17.20
C ALA A 266 -4.79 -2.19 18.27
N ILE A 267 -4.76 -0.92 17.89
CA ILE A 267 -5.13 0.19 18.76
C ILE A 267 -6.01 1.23 18.06
N PHE A 268 -6.86 1.89 18.83
CA PHE A 268 -7.50 3.15 18.47
C PHE A 268 -6.92 4.22 19.39
N GLU A 269 -5.97 5.01 18.87
CA GLU A 269 -5.32 6.06 19.63
C GLU A 269 -6.32 7.16 20.03
N ILE A 270 -6.18 7.65 21.25
CA ILE A 270 -6.89 8.80 21.77
C ILE A 270 -5.90 9.94 21.92
N ARG A 271 -6.05 10.98 21.09
CA ARG A 271 -5.17 12.17 21.11
C ARG A 271 -5.60 13.18 22.16
N ASP A 272 -6.91 13.40 22.26
CA ASP A 272 -7.50 14.32 23.21
C ASP A 272 -8.49 13.60 24.15
N MET A 273 -8.61 14.09 25.38
CA MET A 273 -9.54 13.53 26.38
C MET A 273 -11.00 13.53 25.90
N ALA A 274 -11.36 14.51 25.06
CA ALA A 274 -12.70 14.60 24.47
C ALA A 274 -13.00 13.45 23.50
N ASP A 275 -11.96 12.80 22.95
CA ASP A 275 -12.10 11.75 21.93
C ASP A 275 -12.24 10.35 22.51
N ILE A 276 -12.14 10.17 23.84
CA ILE A 276 -12.22 8.85 24.47
C ILE A 276 -13.49 8.10 24.06
N GLY A 277 -14.65 8.76 24.15
CA GLY A 277 -15.92 8.15 23.78
C GLY A 277 -16.00 7.81 22.28
N HIS A 278 -15.41 8.66 21.43
CA HIS A 278 -15.36 8.43 19.99
C HIS A 278 -14.48 7.23 19.63
N ALA A 279 -13.26 7.13 20.19
CA ALA A 279 -12.38 6.00 19.97
C ALA A 279 -12.99 4.67 20.45
N CYS A 280 -13.65 4.68 21.62
CA CYS A 280 -14.40 3.51 22.09
C CYS A 280 -15.56 3.15 21.15
N HIS A 281 -16.29 4.14 20.64
CA HIS A 281 -17.35 3.89 19.65
C HIS A 281 -16.81 3.28 18.36
N CYS A 282 -15.74 3.85 17.77
CA CYS A 282 -15.08 3.32 16.57
C CYS A 282 -14.60 1.88 16.78
N ALA A 283 -13.95 1.59 17.91
CA ALA A 283 -13.50 0.24 18.23
C ALA A 283 -14.68 -0.76 18.35
N LEU A 284 -15.79 -0.34 18.97
CA LEU A 284 -16.98 -1.17 19.11
C LEU A 284 -17.66 -1.41 17.74
N GLN A 285 -17.74 -0.40 16.88
CA GLN A 285 -18.25 -0.53 15.52
C GLN A 285 -17.37 -1.44 14.67
N ALA A 286 -16.05 -1.31 14.76
CA ALA A 286 -15.12 -2.22 14.08
C ALA A 286 -15.35 -3.68 14.52
N ALA A 287 -15.53 -3.92 15.83
CA ALA A 287 -15.80 -5.27 16.35
C ALA A 287 -17.13 -5.84 15.83
N ARG A 288 -18.16 -4.99 15.74
CA ARG A 288 -19.45 -5.35 15.15
C ARG A 288 -19.34 -5.66 13.65
N ASN A 289 -18.67 -4.80 12.89
CA ASN A 289 -18.46 -4.96 11.46
C ASN A 289 -17.66 -6.25 11.14
N ALA A 290 -16.64 -6.54 11.94
CA ALA A 290 -15.89 -7.80 11.86
C ALA A 290 -16.79 -9.01 12.12
N ALA A 291 -17.64 -8.97 13.15
CA ALA A 291 -18.57 -10.07 13.45
C ALA A 291 -19.54 -10.35 12.30
N ILE A 292 -20.12 -9.31 11.71
CA ILE A 292 -21.04 -9.41 10.56
C ILE A 292 -20.31 -10.00 9.33
N ALA A 293 -19.10 -9.50 9.05
CA ALA A 293 -18.30 -9.99 7.93
C ALA A 293 -17.90 -11.46 8.11
N VAL A 294 -17.57 -11.89 9.33
CA VAL A 294 -17.32 -13.30 9.65
C VAL A 294 -18.58 -14.14 9.46
N GLU A 295 -19.76 -13.66 9.87
CA GLU A 295 -21.01 -14.40 9.68
C GLU A 295 -21.33 -14.63 8.20
N LYS A 296 -21.18 -13.58 7.36
CA LYS A 296 -21.30 -13.69 5.91
C LYS A 296 -20.26 -14.67 5.32
N CYS A 297 -18.99 -14.53 5.71
CA CYS A 297 -17.92 -15.42 5.27
C CYS A 297 -18.21 -16.87 5.66
N ASN A 298 -18.74 -17.11 6.86
CA ASN A 298 -19.09 -18.43 7.33
C ASN A 298 -20.23 -19.07 6.53
N ALA A 299 -21.25 -18.29 6.12
CA ALA A 299 -22.30 -18.79 5.25
C ALA A 299 -21.73 -19.34 3.92
N GLU A 300 -20.83 -18.59 3.29
CA GLU A 300 -20.14 -18.99 2.05
C GLU A 300 -19.23 -20.20 2.27
N ARG A 301 -18.46 -20.21 3.37
CA ARG A 301 -17.56 -21.31 3.72
C ARG A 301 -18.30 -22.61 3.98
N LEU A 302 -19.38 -22.57 4.77
CA LEU A 302 -20.19 -23.74 5.06
C LEU A 302 -20.88 -24.29 3.81
N ALA A 303 -21.37 -23.41 2.93
CA ALA A 303 -21.91 -23.83 1.63
C ALA A 303 -20.85 -24.53 0.75
N ALA A 304 -19.58 -24.15 0.89
CA ALA A 304 -18.45 -24.80 0.23
C ALA A 304 -17.87 -26.01 1.00
N GLY A 305 -18.53 -26.49 2.05
CA GLY A 305 -18.07 -27.61 2.88
C GLY A 305 -16.82 -27.32 3.72
N LYS A 306 -16.47 -26.04 3.92
CA LYS A 306 -15.32 -25.60 4.71
C LYS A 306 -15.73 -25.32 6.16
N LEU A 307 -14.75 -25.37 7.07
CA LEU A 307 -14.96 -25.05 8.48
C LEU A 307 -15.24 -23.55 8.68
N ALA A 308 -16.18 -23.26 9.60
CA ALA A 308 -16.51 -21.91 10.02
C ALA A 308 -15.40 -21.30 10.88
N ILE A 309 -15.19 -20.00 10.69
CA ILE A 309 -14.31 -19.14 11.49
C ILE A 309 -15.03 -18.80 12.79
N ARG A 310 -14.33 -18.97 13.91
CA ARG A 310 -14.77 -18.55 15.25
C ARG A 310 -13.68 -17.70 15.87
N PHE A 311 -14.04 -16.65 16.59
CA PHE A 311 -13.09 -15.68 17.08
C PHE A 311 -13.50 -15.11 18.44
N GLY A 312 -12.53 -14.53 19.14
CA GLY A 312 -12.73 -13.67 20.30
C GLY A 312 -12.06 -12.32 20.09
N ILE A 313 -12.76 -11.23 20.39
CA ILE A 313 -12.23 -9.86 20.40
C ILE A 313 -12.34 -9.31 21.82
N ALA A 314 -11.25 -8.75 22.34
CA ALA A 314 -11.22 -7.99 23.57
C ALA A 314 -10.94 -6.51 23.31
N LEU A 315 -11.75 -5.64 23.90
CA LEU A 315 -11.56 -4.19 23.88
C LEU A 315 -11.25 -3.67 25.28
N HIS A 316 -10.14 -2.98 25.43
CA HIS A 316 -9.72 -2.42 26.70
C HIS A 316 -9.24 -0.97 26.55
N LEU A 317 -9.83 -0.05 27.31
CA LEU A 317 -9.34 1.33 27.38
C LEU A 317 -8.24 1.44 28.44
N GLY A 318 -7.06 1.92 28.05
CA GLY A 318 -5.94 2.14 28.97
C GLY A 318 -4.77 2.94 28.38
N GLU A 319 -3.75 3.18 29.20
CA GLU A 319 -2.50 3.82 28.79
C GLU A 319 -1.45 2.76 28.43
N VAL A 320 -0.70 3.05 27.38
CA VAL A 320 0.35 2.18 26.85
C VAL A 320 1.56 3.01 26.43
N TYR A 321 2.74 2.40 26.53
CA TYR A 321 3.94 2.95 25.90
C TYR A 321 4.00 2.46 24.46
N TYR A 322 3.91 3.39 23.51
CA TYR A 322 3.95 3.15 22.06
C TYR A 322 5.30 3.58 21.50
N GLY A 323 6.09 2.66 20.95
CA GLY A 323 7.42 2.99 20.46
C GLY A 323 8.27 1.81 19.99
N ASN A 324 9.55 2.10 19.72
CA ASN A 324 10.55 1.15 19.24
C ASN A 324 11.07 0.24 20.37
N ILE A 325 10.72 -1.03 20.33
CA ILE A 325 11.05 -2.03 21.34
C ILE A 325 11.75 -3.22 20.68
N GLY A 326 12.83 -3.73 21.26
CA GLY A 326 13.55 -4.87 20.70
C GLY A 326 15.05 -4.85 20.98
N ALA A 327 15.79 -5.53 20.11
CA ALA A 327 17.24 -5.72 20.19
C ALA A 327 17.97 -4.91 19.10
N PRO A 328 19.30 -4.70 19.21
CA PRO A 328 20.08 -4.11 18.13
C PRO A 328 19.86 -4.88 16.80
N GLY A 329 19.51 -4.15 15.73
CA GLY A 329 19.22 -4.74 14.41
C GLY A 329 17.83 -5.35 14.23
N ARG A 330 17.01 -5.45 15.28
CA ARG A 330 15.62 -5.93 15.20
C ARG A 330 14.73 -5.19 16.19
N LEU A 331 14.06 -4.16 15.68
CA LEU A 331 13.08 -3.37 16.41
C LEU A 331 11.67 -3.76 15.96
N ASP A 332 10.75 -3.77 16.91
CA ASP A 332 9.32 -3.89 16.72
C ASP A 332 8.69 -2.59 17.24
N PHE A 333 7.88 -1.94 16.40
CA PHE A 333 7.18 -0.73 16.81
C PHE A 333 5.80 -1.15 17.30
N THR A 334 5.61 -1.13 18.61
CA THR A 334 4.44 -1.75 19.25
C THR A 334 4.07 -0.99 20.50
N VAL A 335 2.89 -1.31 21.04
CA VAL A 335 2.49 -0.95 22.39
C VAL A 335 2.98 -1.98 23.39
N ILE A 336 3.38 -1.52 24.57
CA ILE A 336 3.59 -2.33 25.77
C ILE A 336 2.97 -1.66 26.99
N GLY A 337 2.68 -2.47 28.01
CA GLY A 337 2.25 -1.98 29.31
C GLY A 337 1.16 -2.85 29.92
N PRO A 338 0.73 -2.52 31.15
CA PRO A 338 -0.31 -3.26 31.85
C PRO A 338 -1.61 -3.37 31.06
N ALA A 339 -2.01 -2.33 30.32
CA ALA A 339 -3.24 -2.32 29.54
C ALA A 339 -3.25 -3.38 28.40
N VAL A 340 -2.12 -3.60 27.73
CA VAL A 340 -1.98 -4.66 26.72
C VAL A 340 -2.16 -6.04 27.36
N ASN A 341 -1.55 -6.24 28.52
CA ASN A 341 -1.70 -7.50 29.26
C ASN A 341 -3.14 -7.72 29.73
N GLN A 342 -3.89 -6.66 30.06
CA GLN A 342 -5.30 -6.78 30.40
C GLN A 342 -6.16 -7.17 29.19
N ALA A 343 -5.94 -6.55 28.02
CA ALA A 343 -6.63 -6.94 26.79
C ALA A 343 -6.44 -8.43 26.47
N SER A 344 -5.20 -8.94 26.53
CA SER A 344 -4.90 -10.36 26.30
C SER A 344 -5.53 -11.31 27.31
N ARG A 345 -5.75 -10.87 28.56
CA ARG A 345 -6.47 -11.67 29.57
C ARG A 345 -7.96 -11.69 29.31
N LEU A 346 -8.53 -10.58 28.85
CA LEU A 346 -9.94 -10.47 28.49
C LEU A 346 -10.27 -11.33 27.27
N GLU A 347 -9.38 -11.34 26.27
CA GLU A 347 -9.52 -12.15 25.05
C GLU A 347 -9.71 -13.62 25.43
N LYS A 348 -8.82 -14.16 26.28
CA LYS A 348 -8.87 -15.57 26.71
C LYS A 348 -10.16 -15.95 27.43
N LEU A 349 -10.76 -15.02 28.16
CA LEU A 349 -12.05 -15.25 28.83
C LEU A 349 -13.24 -15.19 27.88
N SER A 350 -13.09 -14.59 26.71
CA SER A 350 -14.18 -14.49 25.74
C SER A 350 -14.74 -15.87 25.37
N ASP A 351 -13.90 -16.90 25.33
CA ASP A 351 -14.32 -18.27 25.03
C ASP A 351 -15.09 -18.91 26.19
N GLU A 352 -14.56 -18.78 27.42
CA GLU A 352 -15.23 -19.26 28.65
C GLU A 352 -16.60 -18.62 28.85
N LEU A 353 -16.76 -17.37 28.46
CA LEU A 353 -18.01 -16.61 28.57
C LEU A 353 -18.97 -16.83 27.38
N GLY A 354 -18.55 -17.57 26.35
CA GLY A 354 -19.36 -17.82 25.16
C GLY A 354 -19.69 -16.54 24.37
N ARG A 355 -18.86 -15.49 24.48
CA ARG A 355 -19.06 -14.20 23.80
C ARG A 355 -17.92 -13.91 22.84
N SER A 356 -18.22 -13.60 21.57
CA SER A 356 -17.19 -13.26 20.58
C SER A 356 -16.56 -11.89 20.79
N ILE A 357 -17.20 -11.00 21.55
CA ILE A 357 -16.69 -9.67 21.87
C ILE A 357 -16.85 -9.44 23.37
N VAL A 358 -15.77 -9.06 24.05
CA VAL A 358 -15.75 -8.73 25.47
C VAL A 358 -15.03 -7.39 25.67
N THR A 359 -15.50 -6.58 26.62
CA THR A 359 -14.88 -5.30 26.94
C THR A 359 -14.61 -5.17 28.44
N SER A 360 -13.60 -4.38 28.81
CA SER A 360 -13.36 -4.03 30.22
C SER A 360 -14.40 -3.03 30.76
N ALA A 361 -14.50 -2.94 32.09
CA ALA A 361 -15.27 -1.89 32.75
C ALA A 361 -14.82 -0.45 32.35
N SER A 362 -13.51 -0.21 32.18
CA SER A 362 -13.01 1.09 31.73
C SER A 362 -13.51 1.47 30.33
N PHE A 363 -13.64 0.49 29.44
CA PHE A 363 -14.21 0.69 28.11
C PHE A 363 -15.72 0.96 28.20
N ALA A 364 -16.44 0.13 28.95
CA ALA A 364 -17.88 0.26 29.11
C ALA A 364 -18.29 1.59 29.77
N ALA A 365 -17.50 2.11 30.71
CA ALA A 365 -17.74 3.43 31.29
C ALA A 365 -17.62 4.57 30.27
N ALA A 366 -16.74 4.43 29.27
CA ALA A 366 -16.53 5.42 28.22
C ALA A 366 -17.54 5.32 27.07
N ALA A 367 -18.03 4.11 26.77
CA ALA A 367 -19.02 3.84 25.73
C ALA A 367 -20.06 2.80 26.22
N PRO A 368 -20.99 3.18 27.11
CA PRO A 368 -21.91 2.23 27.75
C PRO A 368 -23.03 1.75 26.82
N GLN A 369 -23.23 2.42 25.69
CA GLN A 369 -24.31 2.11 24.76
C GLN A 369 -24.13 0.71 24.19
N HIS A 370 -25.23 -0.04 24.15
CA HIS A 370 -25.30 -1.39 23.58
C HIS A 370 -24.49 -2.46 24.31
N LEU A 371 -23.95 -2.18 25.50
CA LEU A 371 -23.23 -3.16 26.31
C LEU A 371 -24.12 -3.71 27.43
N GLU A 372 -23.98 -5.01 27.70
CA GLU A 372 -24.55 -5.69 28.87
C GLU A 372 -23.43 -6.20 29.79
N SER A 373 -23.65 -6.14 31.10
CA SER A 373 -22.72 -6.70 32.08
C SER A 373 -22.76 -8.22 32.02
N LEU A 374 -21.58 -8.84 31.99
CA LEU A 374 -21.37 -10.28 32.14
C LEU A 374 -21.09 -10.66 33.60
N GLY A 375 -21.14 -9.70 34.54
CA GLY A 375 -20.78 -9.87 35.93
C GLY A 375 -19.26 -9.80 36.18
N PHE A 376 -18.88 -10.15 37.41
CA PHE A 376 -17.51 -10.07 37.90
C PHE A 376 -16.73 -11.36 37.66
N HIS A 377 -15.57 -11.26 37.01
CA HIS A 377 -14.71 -12.37 36.63
C HIS A 377 -13.29 -12.19 37.14
N GLN A 378 -12.65 -13.27 37.58
CA GLN A 378 -11.28 -13.21 38.07
C GLN A 378 -10.28 -13.29 36.90
N LEU A 379 -9.65 -12.16 36.56
CA LEU A 379 -8.56 -12.14 35.58
C LEU A 379 -7.28 -12.73 36.20
N ARG A 380 -6.56 -13.54 35.43
CA ARG A 380 -5.29 -14.14 35.87
C ARG A 380 -4.27 -13.05 36.21
N GLY A 381 -3.77 -13.05 37.45
CA GLY A 381 -2.75 -12.10 37.90
C GLY A 381 -3.25 -10.67 38.11
N VAL A 382 -4.56 -10.46 38.27
CA VAL A 382 -5.16 -9.19 38.68
C VAL A 382 -5.67 -9.30 40.10
N ALA A 383 -5.46 -8.27 40.91
CA ALA A 383 -5.96 -8.22 42.27
C ALA A 383 -7.50 -8.03 42.24
N GLY A 384 -8.23 -9.11 42.51
CA GLY A 384 -9.68 -9.13 42.65
C GLY A 384 -10.47 -9.26 41.34
N PRO A 385 -11.76 -9.62 41.42
CA PRO A 385 -12.64 -9.74 40.27
C PRO A 385 -12.83 -8.41 39.53
N GLN A 386 -12.98 -8.48 38.21
CA GLN A 386 -13.25 -7.33 37.34
C GLN A 386 -14.60 -7.52 36.66
N GLU A 387 -15.41 -6.48 36.58
CA GLU A 387 -16.64 -6.51 35.81
C GLU A 387 -16.33 -6.47 34.32
N LEU A 388 -16.92 -7.41 33.57
CA LEU A 388 -16.75 -7.53 32.13
C LEU A 388 -18.08 -7.25 31.42
N PHE A 389 -18.00 -6.80 30.18
CA PHE A 389 -19.18 -6.45 29.39
C PHE A 389 -19.10 -7.10 28.00
N ALA A 390 -20.23 -7.27 27.36
CA ALA A 390 -20.31 -7.65 25.95
C ALA A 390 -21.36 -6.81 25.23
N PRO A 391 -21.28 -6.66 23.90
CA PRO A 391 -22.38 -6.09 23.13
C PRO A 391 -23.63 -6.95 23.26
N THR A 392 -24.77 -6.29 23.43
CA THR A 392 -26.11 -6.91 23.41
C THR A 392 -26.33 -7.63 22.09
N GLN A 393 -26.92 -8.84 22.14
CA GLN A 393 -27.15 -9.65 20.94
C GLN A 393 -28.01 -8.91 19.90
N GLU A 394 -29.04 -8.21 20.34
CA GLU A 394 -29.91 -7.39 19.47
C GLU A 394 -29.13 -6.35 18.67
N TRP A 395 -28.14 -5.70 19.30
CA TRP A 395 -27.34 -4.70 18.62
C TRP A 395 -26.42 -5.33 17.57
N VAL A 396 -25.81 -6.48 17.87
CA VAL A 396 -24.98 -7.19 16.88
C VAL A 396 -25.85 -7.65 15.70
N SER A 397 -27.02 -8.25 15.95
CA SER A 397 -27.91 -8.80 14.92
C SER A 397 -28.72 -7.74 14.14
N SER A 398 -28.96 -6.55 14.68
CA SER A 398 -29.73 -5.51 13.97
C SER A 398 -29.05 -4.97 12.70
N ALA A 399 -27.74 -5.17 12.53
CA ALA A 399 -27.03 -4.78 11.31
C ALA A 399 -27.04 -5.85 10.21
N THR A 400 -27.30 -7.12 10.53
CA THR A 400 -27.47 -8.15 9.49
C THR A 400 -28.81 -8.05 8.78
N SER A 401 -29.81 -7.41 9.42
CA SER A 401 -31.16 -7.24 8.87
C SER A 401 -31.32 -6.03 7.93
N SER A 402 -30.38 -5.08 7.93
CA SER A 402 -30.45 -3.84 7.13
C SER A 402 -29.72 -3.92 5.78
N ASN A 403 -29.16 -5.08 5.42
CA ASN A 403 -28.44 -5.32 4.17
C ASN A 403 -29.08 -6.41 3.29
N ASN A 404 -30.34 -6.78 3.54
CA ASN A 404 -31.14 -7.68 2.69
C ASN A 404 -32.12 -6.92 1.82
#